data_AF-A0A668AUR3-F1
#
_entry.id   AF-A0A668AUR3-F1
#
_cell.length_a   1.000
_cell.length_b   1.000
_cell.length_c   1.000
_cell.angle_alpha   90.00
_cell.angle_beta   90.00
_cell.angle_gamma   90.00
#
_symmetry.space_group_name_H-M   'P 1'
#
loop_
_entity.id
_entity.type
_entity.pdbx_description
1 polymer ?
#
loop_
_entity_poly.entity_id
_entity_poly.type
_entity_poly.pdbx_seq_one_letter_code
_entity_poly.pdbx_strand_id
1 'polypeptide(L)'
;ISWIFGAIVWTFPEVQGEKNIQPLSYSENIAGKLVFYQMEGNATYVRDKGELASDVLTEAMFQLFDPHKNLSKEKFTYTWDLGNGQVIQGTEPVIRYHYSESGNYTLRLKVGTDVTTYANPIGGVYSMDVKVLDAIKRIELRGPLDYEVSQNTSLAFHVDGSPPMWVCWRFLPNCMSDTAVGCTLTTLYGDTLRLDHIFTSTGVHCLDITARNDISKLQTSYSLYVLNSNLFFILPCLAIFVATFSFITIIACRPRHTSKRQVGPYNCHL
;
A
#
# COMPACT_ATOMS: atom_id res chain seq x y z
N ILE A 1 42.24 -86.10 -0.09
CA ILE A 1 41.31 -85.26 -0.88
C ILE A 1 41.71 -83.82 -0.62
N SER A 2 42.34 -83.23 -1.64
CA SER A 2 42.75 -81.83 -1.74
C SER A 2 41.52 -80.93 -1.69
N TRP A 3 41.60 -79.77 -1.00
CA TRP A 3 41.11 -78.49 -1.51
C TRP A 3 41.92 -77.35 -0.85
N ILE A 4 42.66 -76.64 -1.69
CA ILE A 4 43.35 -75.39 -1.42
C ILE A 4 42.31 -74.27 -1.64
N PHE A 5 42.19 -73.33 -0.70
CA PHE A 5 41.60 -72.03 -0.97
C PHE A 5 42.60 -70.95 -0.59
N GLY A 6 43.24 -70.38 -1.62
CA GLY A 6 44.02 -69.16 -1.51
C GLY A 6 43.08 -67.95 -1.51
N ALA A 7 43.35 -66.99 -0.63
CA ALA A 7 42.78 -65.66 -0.69
C ALA A 7 43.90 -64.65 -0.94
N ILE A 8 43.70 -63.88 -2.00
CA ILE A 8 44.62 -62.95 -2.65
C ILE A 8 44.81 -61.71 -1.78
N VAL A 9 46.07 -61.34 -1.54
CA VAL A 9 46.47 -60.05 -0.95
C VAL A 9 46.32 -58.98 -2.04
N TRP A 10 45.45 -58.00 -1.82
CA TRP A 10 45.39 -56.80 -2.64
C TRP A 10 46.31 -55.74 -2.02
N THR A 11 47.43 -55.47 -2.68
CA THR A 11 48.23 -54.27 -2.43
C THR A 11 47.59 -53.10 -3.19
N PHE A 12 47.15 -52.08 -2.48
CA PHE A 12 46.77 -50.81 -3.09
C PHE A 12 48.04 -49.97 -3.32
N PRO A 13 48.27 -49.41 -4.52
CA PRO A 13 49.39 -48.53 -4.75
C PRO A 13 49.13 -47.16 -4.09
N GLU A 14 50.17 -46.65 -3.44
CA GLU A 14 50.28 -45.31 -2.88
C GLU A 14 50.24 -44.27 -4.02
N VAL A 15 49.18 -43.47 -4.07
CA VAL A 15 49.08 -42.33 -4.99
C VAL A 15 49.48 -41.08 -4.21
N GLN A 16 50.73 -40.65 -4.38
CA GLN A 16 51.13 -39.28 -4.10
C GLN A 16 50.39 -38.34 -5.06
N GLY A 17 49.40 -37.63 -4.53
CA GLY A 17 48.71 -36.54 -5.20
C GLY A 17 48.84 -35.28 -4.36
N GLU A 18 49.90 -34.52 -4.61
CA GLU A 18 50.08 -33.16 -4.11
C GLU A 18 49.02 -32.26 -4.78
N LYS A 19 47.83 -32.19 -4.16
CA LYS A 19 46.85 -31.17 -4.51
C LYS A 19 47.22 -29.92 -3.75
N ASN A 20 47.68 -28.91 -4.51
CA ASN A 20 47.72 -27.51 -4.14
C ASN A 20 46.50 -27.15 -3.27
N ILE A 21 46.70 -27.08 -1.96
CA ILE A 21 45.76 -26.47 -1.04
C ILE A 21 45.93 -24.98 -1.27
N GLN A 22 45.09 -24.40 -2.13
CA GLN A 22 44.79 -22.98 -1.99
C GLN A 22 44.38 -22.79 -0.52
N PRO A 23 44.97 -21.86 0.24
CA PRO A 23 44.49 -21.60 1.58
C PRO A 23 43.08 -21.06 1.41
N LEU A 24 42.07 -21.92 1.61
CA LEU A 24 40.77 -21.46 2.06
C LEU A 24 41.07 -20.80 3.40
N SER A 25 41.27 -19.48 3.36
CA SER A 25 41.29 -18.63 4.53
C SER A 25 39.99 -18.89 5.28
N TYR A 26 40.07 -19.73 6.30
CA TYR A 26 38.98 -19.98 7.22
C TYR A 26 38.88 -18.72 8.07
N SER A 27 38.16 -17.70 7.59
CA SER A 27 37.81 -16.57 8.43
C SER A 27 36.90 -17.13 9.53
N GLU A 28 37.31 -17.02 10.78
CA GLU A 28 36.37 -17.17 11.88
C GLU A 28 35.26 -16.14 11.65
N ASN A 29 34.06 -16.64 11.35
CA ASN A 29 32.91 -15.79 11.05
C ASN A 29 32.56 -15.00 12.30
N ILE A 30 32.74 -13.68 12.23
CA ILE A 30 32.31 -12.76 13.26
C ILE A 30 30.79 -12.97 13.49
N ALA A 31 30.34 -13.00 14.75
CA ALA A 31 28.91 -13.04 15.04
C ALA A 31 28.35 -11.60 15.06
N GLY A 32 27.21 -11.38 14.41
CA GLY A 32 26.55 -10.08 14.42
C GLY A 32 25.28 -10.05 13.59
N LYS A 33 24.60 -8.91 13.58
CA LYS A 33 23.37 -8.69 12.81
C LYS A 33 23.32 -7.30 12.19
N LEU A 34 22.62 -7.20 11.07
CA LEU A 34 22.29 -5.95 10.40
C LEU A 34 21.00 -5.38 10.99
N VAL A 35 20.98 -4.08 11.23
CA VAL A 35 19.82 -3.34 11.74
C VAL A 35 19.67 -2.05 10.94
N PHE A 36 18.43 -1.69 10.61
CA PHE A 36 18.12 -0.55 9.76
C PHE A 36 17.15 0.39 10.48
N TYR A 37 17.41 1.69 10.41
CA TYR A 37 16.55 2.73 10.95
C TYR A 37 16.16 3.73 9.88
N GLN A 38 14.87 4.08 9.83
CA GLN A 38 14.35 5.16 8.99
C GLN A 38 13.53 6.13 9.84
N MET A 39 13.65 7.43 9.56
CA MET A 39 12.88 8.47 10.24
C MET A 39 11.74 8.95 9.35
N GLU A 40 10.53 9.00 9.88
CA GLU A 40 9.35 9.58 9.23
C GLU A 40 8.72 10.58 10.22
N GLY A 41 8.83 11.87 9.91
CA GLY A 41 8.50 12.93 10.85
C GLY A 41 9.35 12.84 12.13
N ASN A 42 8.69 12.71 13.28
CA ASN A 42 9.36 12.57 14.58
C ASN A 42 9.55 11.11 15.03
N ALA A 43 9.09 10.14 14.23
CA ALA A 43 9.14 8.73 14.58
C ALA A 43 10.33 8.04 13.93
N THR A 44 10.98 7.15 14.68
CA THR A 44 12.05 6.27 14.20
C THR A 44 11.52 4.86 14.05
N TYR A 45 11.65 4.29 12.86
CA TYR A 45 11.19 2.94 12.53
C TYR A 45 12.37 2.00 12.38
N VAL A 46 12.32 0.90 13.13
CA VAL A 46 13.27 -0.22 12.97
C VAL A 46 12.78 -1.11 11.84
N ARG A 47 13.62 -1.33 10.83
CA ARG A 47 13.30 -2.06 9.58
C ARG A 47 14.02 -3.42 9.50
N ASP A 48 13.94 -4.20 10.58
CA ASP A 48 14.65 -5.48 10.72
C ASP A 48 14.23 -6.55 9.69
N LYS A 49 13.08 -6.37 9.05
CA LYS A 49 12.53 -7.28 8.03
C LYS A 49 12.98 -6.95 6.61
N GLY A 50 13.67 -5.83 6.40
CA GLY A 50 14.22 -5.44 5.10
C GLY A 50 13.28 -4.59 4.24
N GLU A 51 12.07 -4.23 4.68
CA GLU A 51 11.25 -3.25 3.96
C GLU A 51 11.70 -1.82 4.27
N LEU A 52 12.18 -1.09 3.26
CA LEU A 52 12.64 0.29 3.39
C LEU A 52 11.79 1.23 2.53
N ALA A 53 11.60 2.47 2.98
CA ALA A 53 11.03 3.53 2.15
C ALA A 53 12.07 4.11 1.19
N SER A 54 11.70 4.31 -0.08
CA SER A 54 12.49 5.09 -1.04
C SER A 54 12.54 6.57 -0.64
N ASP A 55 13.60 7.26 -1.05
CA ASP A 55 13.88 8.68 -0.77
C ASP A 55 13.93 9.05 0.73
N VAL A 56 14.02 8.04 1.61
CA VAL A 56 14.14 8.24 3.06
C VAL A 56 15.54 7.83 3.50
N LEU A 57 16.17 8.71 4.28
CA LEU A 57 17.48 8.44 4.87
C LEU A 57 17.39 7.19 5.75
N THR A 58 18.20 6.20 5.39
CA THR A 58 18.36 4.93 6.10
C THR A 58 19.71 4.93 6.80
N GLU A 59 19.68 4.71 8.11
CA GLU A 59 20.87 4.41 8.89
C GLU A 59 20.97 2.89 9.02
N ALA A 60 21.96 2.28 8.36
CA ALA A 60 22.26 0.86 8.51
C ALA A 60 23.42 0.69 9.48
N MET A 61 23.26 -0.23 10.41
CA MET A 61 24.25 -0.51 11.45
C MET A 61 24.50 -2.01 11.55
N PHE A 62 25.77 -2.38 11.64
CA PHE A 62 26.19 -3.71 12.03
C PHE A 62 26.38 -3.80 13.54
N GLN A 63 25.58 -4.63 14.19
CA GLN A 63 25.70 -4.90 15.62
C GLN A 63 26.57 -6.15 15.82
N LEU A 64 27.82 -5.93 16.23
CA LEU A 64 28.74 -6.98 16.62
C LEU A 64 28.23 -7.71 17.88
N PHE A 65 28.18 -9.03 17.82
CA PHE A 65 27.88 -9.88 18.96
C PHE A 65 29.17 -10.47 19.53
N ASP A 66 29.70 -9.82 20.57
CA ASP A 66 30.93 -10.22 21.27
C ASP A 66 30.73 -10.18 22.80
N PRO A 67 30.09 -11.20 23.40
CA PRO A 67 29.79 -11.21 24.83
C PRO A 67 31.04 -11.26 25.70
N HIS A 68 32.12 -11.86 25.21
CA HIS A 68 33.40 -11.99 25.92
C HIS A 68 34.32 -10.79 25.72
N LYS A 69 33.95 -9.84 24.83
CA LYS A 69 34.72 -8.63 24.50
C LYS A 69 36.12 -8.93 23.91
N ASN A 70 36.29 -10.10 23.31
CA ASN A 70 37.56 -10.54 22.74
C ASN A 70 37.96 -9.69 21.52
N LEU A 71 36.97 -9.13 20.82
CA LEU A 71 37.13 -8.34 19.60
C LEU A 71 37.05 -6.82 19.86
N SER A 72 36.92 -6.40 21.12
CA SER A 72 36.73 -4.98 21.49
C SER A 72 37.90 -4.06 21.15
N LYS A 73 39.11 -4.61 20.96
CA LYS A 73 40.33 -3.87 20.61
C LYS A 73 40.68 -3.98 19.13
N GLU A 74 39.96 -4.82 18.39
CA GLU A 74 40.22 -5.05 16.98
C GLU A 74 39.76 -3.86 16.15
N LYS A 75 40.53 -3.56 15.10
CA LYS A 75 40.15 -2.55 14.11
C LYS A 75 39.55 -3.27 12.90
N PHE A 76 38.25 -3.09 12.71
CA PHE A 76 37.54 -3.63 11.58
C PHE A 76 37.43 -2.60 10.46
N THR A 77 37.43 -3.12 9.25
CA THR A 77 37.02 -2.43 8.03
C THR A 77 35.68 -2.99 7.59
N TYR A 78 34.81 -2.09 7.15
CA TYR A 78 33.44 -2.40 6.71
C TYR A 78 33.32 -1.97 5.25
N THR A 79 32.94 -2.91 4.39
CA THR A 79 32.59 -2.65 2.99
C THR A 79 31.13 -2.98 2.79
N TRP A 80 30.32 -1.95 2.59
CA TRP A 80 28.89 -2.02 2.35
C TRP A 80 28.63 -1.94 0.85
N ASP A 81 28.13 -3.01 0.25
CA ASP A 81 27.55 -3.01 -1.09
C ASP A 81 26.03 -2.95 -0.94
N LEU A 82 25.42 -1.87 -1.41
CA LEU A 82 23.98 -1.63 -1.25
C LEU A 82 23.14 -2.38 -2.30
N GLY A 83 23.75 -3.07 -3.26
CA GLY A 83 23.04 -3.80 -4.32
C GLY A 83 22.47 -2.92 -5.43
N ASN A 84 22.58 -1.59 -5.32
CA ASN A 84 22.23 -0.61 -6.37
C ASN A 84 23.47 -0.12 -7.15
N GLY A 85 24.60 -0.80 -7.01
CA GLY A 85 25.90 -0.40 -7.59
C GLY A 85 26.71 0.57 -6.73
N GLN A 86 26.16 1.09 -5.63
CA GLN A 86 26.90 1.91 -4.68
C GLN A 86 27.62 1.04 -3.65
N VAL A 87 28.91 1.33 -3.45
CA VAL A 87 29.75 0.68 -2.44
C VAL A 87 30.32 1.75 -1.50
N ILE A 88 30.20 1.53 -0.19
CA ILE A 88 30.67 2.43 0.86
C ILE A 88 31.69 1.67 1.73
N GLN A 89 32.89 2.22 1.87
CA GLN A 89 33.94 1.65 2.71
C GLN A 89 34.27 2.57 3.87
N GLY A 90 34.49 1.99 5.05
CA GLY A 90 34.82 2.76 6.25
C GLY A 90 35.28 1.89 7.41
N THR A 91 35.64 2.57 8.50
CA THR A 91 36.01 1.95 9.78
C THR A 91 34.88 1.97 10.80
N GLU A 92 33.78 2.65 10.49
CA GLU A 92 32.59 2.70 11.33
C GLU A 92 31.61 1.58 10.95
N PRO A 93 30.96 0.93 11.93
CA PRO A 93 29.96 -0.11 11.68
C PRO A 93 28.60 0.47 11.26
N VAL A 94 28.52 1.76 10.95
CA VAL A 94 27.28 2.48 10.61
C VAL A 94 27.47 3.29 9.34
N ILE A 95 26.45 3.30 8.49
CA ILE A 95 26.40 4.14 7.28
C ILE A 95 25.02 4.79 7.16
N ARG A 96 24.98 5.93 6.45
CA ARG A 96 23.76 6.65 6.11
C ARG A 96 23.65 6.80 4.61
N TYR A 97 22.53 6.37 4.05
CA TYR A 97 22.25 6.37 2.61
C TYR A 97 20.75 6.42 2.35
N HIS A 98 20.32 6.52 1.10
CA HIS A 98 18.93 6.32 0.71
C HIS A 98 18.88 5.60 -0.64
N TYR A 99 17.83 4.83 -0.87
CA TYR A 99 17.51 4.33 -2.21
C TYR A 99 16.57 5.32 -2.89
N SER A 100 16.90 5.77 -4.10
CA SER A 100 16.07 6.72 -4.86
C SER A 100 14.94 6.03 -5.62
N GLU A 101 15.04 4.71 -5.85
CA GLU A 101 14.07 3.93 -6.61
C GLU A 101 13.53 2.78 -5.75
N SER A 102 12.25 2.47 -5.88
CA SER A 102 11.66 1.28 -5.32
C SER A 102 12.11 0.04 -6.10
N GLY A 103 12.29 -1.08 -5.39
CA GLY A 103 12.86 -2.28 -5.99
C GLY A 103 13.35 -3.29 -4.96
N ASN A 104 13.82 -4.42 -5.46
CA ASN A 104 14.44 -5.45 -4.64
C ASN A 104 15.96 -5.34 -4.79
N TYR A 105 16.65 -5.24 -3.67
CA TYR A 105 18.10 -5.14 -3.60
C TYR A 105 18.66 -6.20 -2.66
N THR A 106 19.90 -6.63 -2.89
CA THR A 106 20.62 -7.50 -1.96
C THR A 106 21.78 -6.71 -1.37
N LEU A 107 21.62 -6.27 -0.13
CA LEU A 107 22.66 -5.57 0.60
C LEU A 107 23.67 -6.57 1.13
N ARG A 108 24.96 -6.33 0.88
CA ARG A 108 26.07 -7.17 1.32
C ARG A 108 27.05 -6.36 2.14
N LEU A 109 27.33 -6.83 3.36
CA LEU A 109 28.36 -6.26 4.22
C LEU A 109 29.54 -7.23 4.32
N LYS A 110 30.73 -6.78 3.96
CA LYS A 110 31.98 -7.46 4.28
C LYS A 110 32.64 -6.77 5.47
N VAL A 111 32.86 -7.52 6.53
CA VAL A 111 33.62 -7.11 7.72
C VAL A 111 34.94 -7.84 7.71
N GLY A 112 36.05 -7.14 7.96
CA GLY A 112 37.36 -7.79 8.06
C GLY A 112 38.39 -6.93 8.77
N THR A 113 39.35 -7.58 9.43
CA THR A 113 40.55 -6.93 9.97
C THR A 113 41.59 -6.74 8.87
N ASP A 114 42.49 -5.75 9.02
CA ASP A 114 43.62 -5.60 8.10
C ASP A 114 44.50 -6.87 8.08
N VAL A 115 44.80 -7.33 6.86
CA VAL A 115 45.54 -8.56 6.56
C VAL A 115 46.97 -8.53 7.12
N THR A 116 47.51 -7.35 7.42
CA THR A 116 48.90 -7.17 7.82
C THR A 116 49.22 -7.60 9.26
N THR A 117 48.21 -7.82 10.11
CA THR A 117 48.40 -8.07 11.55
C THR A 117 48.15 -9.50 11.99
N TYR A 118 47.45 -10.32 11.20
CA TYR A 118 47.05 -11.68 11.60
C TYR A 118 47.34 -12.71 10.49
N ALA A 119 47.87 -13.87 10.89
CA ALA A 119 48.10 -15.01 9.97
C ALA A 119 46.78 -15.58 9.40
N ASN A 120 45.66 -15.41 10.13
CA ASN A 120 44.31 -15.75 9.71
C ASN A 120 43.42 -14.50 9.86
N PRO A 121 42.96 -13.87 8.75
CA PRO A 121 42.08 -12.71 8.82
C PRO A 121 40.75 -13.07 9.49
N ILE A 122 40.35 -12.32 10.51
CA ILE A 122 39.03 -12.43 11.13
C ILE A 122 38.06 -11.57 10.33
N GLY A 123 36.93 -12.13 9.93
CA GLY A 123 35.99 -11.43 9.07
C GLY A 123 34.67 -12.15 8.90
N GLY A 124 33.76 -11.53 8.18
CA GLY A 124 32.45 -12.09 7.88
C GLY A 124 31.82 -11.41 6.68
N VAL A 125 30.96 -12.15 5.98
CA VAL A 125 30.11 -11.59 4.93
C VAL A 125 28.67 -11.79 5.35
N TYR A 126 27.93 -10.69 5.42
CA TYR A 126 26.50 -10.66 5.74
C TYR A 126 25.74 -10.22 4.51
N SER A 127 24.55 -10.79 4.33
CA SER A 127 23.68 -10.46 3.22
C SER A 127 22.26 -10.31 3.76
N MET A 128 21.53 -9.31 3.27
CA MET A 128 20.12 -9.08 3.55
C MET A 128 19.41 -8.70 2.26
N ASP A 129 18.29 -9.36 1.98
CA ASP A 129 17.40 -8.94 0.91
C ASP A 129 16.53 -7.78 1.42
N VAL A 130 16.56 -6.68 0.67
CA VAL A 130 15.93 -5.41 1.02
C VAL A 130 14.87 -5.11 -0.04
N LYS A 131 13.63 -4.90 0.41
CA LYS A 131 12.51 -4.50 -0.42
C LYS A 131 12.25 -3.01 -0.23
N VAL A 132 12.68 -2.20 -1.17
CA VAL A 132 12.45 -0.76 -1.15
C VAL A 132 11.09 -0.46 -1.77
N LEU A 133 10.28 0.32 -1.07
CA LEU A 133 8.91 0.65 -1.42
C LEU A 133 8.70 2.17 -1.44
N ASP A 134 7.90 2.63 -2.39
CA ASP A 134 7.43 4.01 -2.42
C ASP A 134 6.36 4.22 -1.34
N ALA A 135 6.52 5.31 -0.59
CA ALA A 135 5.56 5.72 0.43
C ALA A 135 4.27 6.23 -0.20
N ILE A 136 3.15 6.00 0.50
CA ILE A 136 1.84 6.51 0.14
C ILE A 136 1.81 8.00 0.49
N LYS A 137 2.06 8.85 -0.50
CA LYS A 137 2.12 10.31 -0.34
C LYS A 137 0.80 11.01 -0.65
N ARG A 138 -0.05 10.40 -1.49
CA ARG A 138 -1.31 10.99 -1.94
C ARG A 138 -2.36 9.91 -2.19
N ILE A 139 -3.58 10.22 -1.77
CA ILE A 139 -4.83 9.58 -2.19
C ILE A 139 -5.62 10.69 -2.84
N GLU A 140 -6.05 10.56 -4.08
CA GLU A 140 -6.68 11.63 -4.89
C GLU A 140 -7.97 11.11 -5.53
N LEU A 141 -9.09 11.80 -5.32
CA LEU A 141 -10.35 11.53 -6.01
C LEU A 141 -10.29 12.02 -7.46
N ARG A 142 -10.42 11.11 -8.43
CA ARG A 142 -10.50 11.40 -9.88
C ARG A 142 -11.94 11.34 -10.44
N GLY A 143 -12.95 11.34 -9.56
CA GLY A 143 -14.36 11.28 -9.92
C GLY A 143 -15.06 12.65 -10.00
N PRO A 144 -16.33 12.68 -10.41
CA PRO A 144 -17.14 13.90 -10.37
C PRO A 144 -17.31 14.42 -8.92
N LEU A 145 -17.56 15.71 -8.77
CA LEU A 145 -17.77 16.33 -7.45
C LEU A 145 -19.22 16.25 -6.96
N ASP A 146 -20.16 16.08 -7.89
CA ASP A 146 -21.60 16.03 -7.64
C ASP A 146 -22.13 14.63 -7.93
N TYR A 147 -23.01 14.15 -7.05
CA TYR A 147 -23.61 12.82 -7.12
C TYR A 147 -25.13 12.89 -6.98
N GLU A 148 -25.83 11.87 -7.46
CA GLU A 148 -27.29 11.79 -7.36
C GLU A 148 -27.75 10.68 -6.40
N VAL A 149 -28.83 10.94 -5.68
CA VAL A 149 -29.47 9.93 -4.82
C VAL A 149 -30.01 8.76 -5.64
N SER A 150 -29.96 7.57 -5.06
CA SER A 150 -30.52 6.33 -5.62
C SER A 150 -29.91 5.90 -6.96
N GLN A 151 -28.77 6.47 -7.36
CA GLN A 151 -27.97 6.01 -8.49
C GLN A 151 -26.75 5.23 -8.03
N ASN A 152 -26.40 4.20 -8.79
CA ASN A 152 -25.14 3.48 -8.58
C ASN A 152 -23.99 4.30 -9.15
N THR A 153 -23.13 4.79 -8.27
CA THR A 153 -22.01 5.66 -8.60
C THR A 153 -20.70 4.92 -8.35
N SER A 154 -19.75 5.02 -9.29
CA SER A 154 -18.39 4.51 -9.12
C SER A 154 -17.41 5.66 -8.89
N LEU A 155 -16.79 5.70 -7.72
CA LEU A 155 -15.75 6.67 -7.37
C LEU A 155 -14.37 6.08 -7.66
N ALA A 156 -13.57 6.79 -8.45
CA ALA A 156 -12.20 6.38 -8.77
C ALA A 156 -11.20 7.21 -7.97
N PHE A 157 -10.32 6.53 -7.23
CA PHE A 157 -9.22 7.14 -6.49
C PHE A 157 -7.89 6.70 -7.09
N HIS A 158 -6.97 7.65 -7.22
CA HIS A 158 -5.57 7.37 -7.46
C HIS A 158 -4.82 7.38 -6.13
N VAL A 159 -4.04 6.34 -5.88
CA VAL A 159 -3.28 6.13 -4.65
C VAL A 159 -1.83 5.88 -5.04
N ASP A 160 -0.95 6.79 -4.63
CA ASP A 160 0.50 6.63 -4.81
C ASP A 160 1.04 5.56 -3.86
N GLY A 161 2.20 4.99 -4.20
CA GLY A 161 2.96 4.08 -3.34
C GLY A 161 3.06 2.66 -3.89
N SER A 162 3.93 1.86 -3.30
CA SER A 162 4.16 0.50 -3.78
C SER A 162 3.11 -0.49 -3.26
N PRO A 163 2.56 -1.36 -4.13
CA PRO A 163 1.63 -2.42 -3.75
C PRO A 163 2.34 -3.62 -3.07
N PRO A 164 1.59 -4.50 -2.37
CA PRO A 164 0.16 -4.37 -2.08
C PRO A 164 -0.11 -3.29 -1.03
N MET A 165 -1.16 -2.51 -1.24
CA MET A 165 -1.65 -1.52 -0.28
C MET A 165 -2.95 -2.01 0.35
N TRP A 166 -3.10 -1.83 1.65
CA TRP A 166 -4.34 -2.09 2.37
C TRP A 166 -5.11 -0.79 2.55
N VAL A 167 -6.29 -0.72 1.94
CA VAL A 167 -7.16 0.45 1.99
C VAL A 167 -8.40 0.14 2.83
N CYS A 168 -8.60 0.94 3.86
CA CYS A 168 -9.71 0.89 4.80
C CYS A 168 -10.57 2.14 4.55
N TRP A 169 -11.82 1.95 4.11
CA TRP A 169 -12.70 3.05 3.71
C TRP A 169 -14.11 2.91 4.28
N ARG A 170 -14.81 4.04 4.44
CA ARG A 170 -16.22 4.07 4.86
C ARG A 170 -16.92 5.37 4.45
N PHE A 171 -18.20 5.27 4.08
CA PHE A 171 -19.07 6.42 3.85
C PHE A 171 -19.81 6.78 5.14
N LEU A 172 -19.86 8.08 5.44
CA LEU A 172 -20.48 8.67 6.62
C LEU A 172 -21.61 9.60 6.19
N PRO A 173 -22.87 9.27 6.49
CA PRO A 173 -23.99 10.16 6.19
C PRO A 173 -23.91 11.41 7.06
N ASN A 174 -24.10 12.58 6.46
CA ASN A 174 -23.97 13.89 7.13
C ASN A 174 -22.62 14.07 7.86
N CYS A 175 -21.58 13.34 7.45
CA CYS A 175 -20.27 13.33 8.09
C CYS A 175 -20.30 12.96 9.58
N MET A 176 -21.32 12.23 10.03
CA MET A 176 -21.40 11.74 11.40
C MET A 176 -20.84 10.32 11.50
N SER A 177 -19.87 10.12 12.39
CA SER A 177 -19.32 8.80 12.66
C SER A 177 -20.18 8.02 13.65
N ASP A 178 -20.64 6.85 13.27
CA ASP A 178 -21.08 5.85 14.24
C ASP A 178 -19.86 5.08 14.73
N THR A 179 -19.48 5.27 15.98
CA THR A 179 -18.33 4.61 16.62
C THR A 179 -18.43 3.08 16.64
N ALA A 180 -19.61 2.51 16.33
CA ALA A 180 -19.84 1.07 16.32
C ALA A 180 -19.44 0.36 15.00
N VAL A 181 -19.19 1.09 13.92
CA VAL A 181 -18.99 0.48 12.58
C VAL A 181 -17.55 0.64 12.11
N GLY A 182 -16.89 -0.50 11.85
CA GLY A 182 -15.56 -0.57 11.23
C GLY A 182 -15.55 -0.06 9.79
N CYS A 183 -14.39 -0.09 9.14
CA CYS A 183 -14.27 0.21 7.71
C CYS A 183 -14.32 -1.06 6.86
N THR A 184 -14.60 -0.90 5.58
CA THR A 184 -14.39 -1.96 4.59
C THR A 184 -12.91 -1.99 4.23
N LEU A 185 -12.26 -3.14 4.40
CA LEU A 185 -10.85 -3.35 4.05
C LEU A 185 -10.75 -3.95 2.65
N THR A 186 -9.88 -3.39 1.81
CA THR A 186 -9.63 -3.82 0.43
C THR A 186 -8.13 -3.79 0.14
N THR A 187 -7.62 -4.83 -0.51
CA THR A 187 -6.23 -4.87 -0.97
C THR A 187 -6.15 -4.31 -2.38
N LEU A 188 -5.22 -3.37 -2.59
CA LEU A 188 -4.97 -2.69 -3.84
C LEU A 188 -3.59 -3.11 -4.39
N TYR A 189 -3.58 -3.68 -5.60
CA TYR A 189 -2.36 -4.15 -6.28
C TYR A 189 -1.86 -3.18 -7.37
N GLY A 190 -2.64 -2.16 -7.71
CA GLY A 190 -2.26 -1.08 -8.63
C GLY A 190 -2.34 0.27 -7.94
N ASP A 191 -2.52 1.33 -8.71
CA ASP A 191 -2.65 2.71 -8.22
C ASP A 191 -4.11 3.20 -8.16
N THR A 192 -5.05 2.42 -8.71
CA THR A 192 -6.43 2.86 -8.91
C THR A 192 -7.40 2.05 -8.07
N LEU A 193 -8.04 2.70 -7.09
CA LEU A 193 -9.12 2.13 -6.29
C LEU A 193 -10.47 2.58 -6.85
N ARG A 194 -11.39 1.63 -7.09
CA ARG A 194 -12.77 1.91 -7.47
C ARG A 194 -13.72 1.51 -6.35
N LEU A 195 -14.59 2.43 -5.95
CA LEU A 195 -15.59 2.23 -4.91
C LEU A 195 -16.97 2.47 -5.49
N ASP A 196 -17.79 1.43 -5.54
CA ASP A 196 -19.18 1.53 -5.97
C ASP A 196 -20.09 1.79 -4.76
N HIS A 197 -20.96 2.79 -4.86
CA HIS A 197 -21.85 3.19 -3.78
C HIS A 197 -23.18 3.76 -4.30
N ILE A 198 -24.24 3.57 -3.51
CA ILE A 198 -25.57 4.14 -3.75
C ILE A 198 -25.92 5.04 -2.57
N PHE A 199 -25.96 6.35 -2.81
CA PHE A 199 -26.36 7.31 -1.80
C PHE A 199 -27.88 7.28 -1.59
N THR A 200 -28.32 7.16 -0.33
CA THR A 200 -29.75 7.05 0.03
C THR A 200 -30.37 8.37 0.46
N SER A 201 -29.56 9.40 0.74
CA SER A 201 -30.02 10.73 1.17
C SER A 201 -29.25 11.84 0.45
N THR A 202 -29.90 12.99 0.29
CA THR A 202 -29.27 14.22 -0.22
C THR A 202 -28.41 14.87 0.86
N GLY A 203 -27.56 15.82 0.47
CA GLY A 203 -26.69 16.59 1.36
C GLY A 203 -25.23 16.15 1.27
N VAL A 204 -24.46 16.49 2.32
CA VAL A 204 -23.03 16.21 2.39
C VAL A 204 -22.81 14.84 3.01
N HIS A 205 -22.03 14.01 2.33
CA HIS A 205 -21.52 12.74 2.84
C HIS A 205 -20.01 12.83 2.94
N CYS A 206 -19.42 12.21 3.97
CA CYS A 206 -17.97 12.12 4.07
C CYS A 206 -17.50 10.71 3.73
N LEU A 207 -16.40 10.59 3.00
CA LEU A 207 -15.70 9.33 2.77
C LEU A 207 -14.37 9.37 3.50
N ASP A 208 -14.28 8.65 4.61
CA ASP A 208 -13.02 8.42 5.29
C ASP A 208 -12.27 7.30 4.56
N ILE A 209 -11.01 7.55 4.23
CA ILE A 209 -10.14 6.57 3.57
C ILE A 209 -8.76 6.57 4.22
N THR A 210 -8.28 5.37 4.51
CA THR A 210 -6.94 5.13 5.06
C THR A 210 -6.25 4.10 4.19
N ALA A 211 -5.12 4.45 3.59
CA ALA A 211 -4.27 3.53 2.85
C ALA A 211 -2.97 3.28 3.62
N ARG A 212 -2.50 2.04 3.61
CA ARG A 212 -1.27 1.61 4.28
C ARG A 212 -0.51 0.63 3.40
N ASN A 213 0.81 0.72 3.39
CA ASN A 213 1.70 -0.38 2.98
C ASN A 213 2.66 -0.74 4.12
N ASP A 214 3.68 -1.54 3.84
CA ASP A 214 4.62 -1.99 4.88
C ASP A 214 5.44 -0.86 5.50
N ILE A 215 5.63 0.25 4.76
CA ILE A 215 6.52 1.34 5.17
C ILE A 215 5.81 2.65 5.54
N SER A 216 4.57 2.85 5.11
CA SER A 216 3.84 4.12 5.30
C SER A 216 2.33 3.93 5.50
N LYS A 217 1.66 4.96 6.06
CA LYS A 217 0.21 5.03 6.22
C LYS A 217 -0.27 6.45 6.00
N LEU A 218 -1.28 6.63 5.14
CA LEU A 218 -1.94 7.91 4.89
C LEU A 218 -3.44 7.79 5.15
N GLN A 219 -4.01 8.78 5.83
CA GLN A 219 -5.43 8.89 6.09
C GLN A 219 -5.93 10.25 5.61
N THR A 220 -7.07 10.26 4.92
CA THR A 220 -7.75 11.47 4.45
C THR A 220 -9.27 11.28 4.48
N SER A 221 -10.02 12.38 4.37
CA SER A 221 -11.47 12.38 4.29
C SER A 221 -11.94 13.30 3.18
N TYR A 222 -12.94 12.85 2.42
CA TYR A 222 -13.50 13.59 1.28
C TYR A 222 -14.95 13.96 1.53
N SER A 223 -15.31 15.22 1.29
CA SER A 223 -16.71 15.67 1.29
C SER A 223 -17.32 15.49 -0.09
N LEU A 224 -18.46 14.78 -0.16
CA LEU A 224 -19.19 14.43 -1.37
C LEU A 224 -20.58 15.05 -1.31
N TYR A 225 -20.97 15.79 -2.34
CA TYR A 225 -22.26 16.48 -2.38
C TYR A 225 -23.27 15.67 -3.20
N VAL A 226 -24.38 15.30 -2.57
CA VAL A 226 -25.42 14.47 -3.19
C VAL A 226 -26.70 15.27 -3.36
N LEU A 227 -27.20 15.35 -4.59
CA LEU A 227 -28.38 16.10 -4.98
C LEU A 227 -29.52 15.15 -5.41
N ASN A 228 -30.73 15.69 -5.50
CA ASN A 228 -31.88 14.99 -6.07
C ASN A 228 -32.42 15.76 -7.28
N SER A 229 -32.05 15.29 -8.47
CA SER A 229 -32.44 15.90 -9.75
C SER A 229 -33.92 15.75 -10.08
N ASN A 230 -34.67 14.89 -9.37
CA ASN A 230 -36.12 14.73 -9.57
C ASN A 230 -36.94 15.97 -9.16
N LEU A 231 -36.37 16.89 -8.36
CA LEU A 231 -37.08 18.12 -7.95
C LEU A 231 -37.39 19.03 -9.16
N PHE A 232 -36.56 18.98 -10.21
CA PHE A 232 -36.75 19.78 -11.43
C PHE A 232 -37.92 19.29 -12.30
N PHE A 233 -38.37 18.04 -12.15
CA PHE A 233 -39.49 17.48 -12.91
C PHE A 233 -40.86 17.74 -12.27
N ILE A 234 -40.92 18.02 -10.97
CA ILE A 234 -42.20 18.24 -10.26
C ILE A 234 -42.79 19.61 -10.64
N LEU A 235 -41.97 20.65 -10.73
CA LEU A 235 -42.39 22.02 -11.05
C LEU A 235 -43.11 22.15 -12.42
N PRO A 236 -42.56 21.65 -13.54
CA PRO A 236 -43.25 21.71 -14.83
C PRO A 236 -44.49 20.80 -14.88
N CYS A 237 -44.46 19.63 -14.24
CA CYS A 237 -45.64 18.76 -14.14
C CYS A 237 -46.80 19.45 -13.40
N LEU A 238 -46.52 20.11 -12.28
CA LEU A 238 -47.53 20.83 -11.49
C LEU A 238 -48.11 22.00 -12.29
N ALA A 239 -47.30 22.70 -13.08
CA ALA A 239 -47.76 23.73 -14.01
C ALA A 239 -48.70 23.17 -15.10
N ILE A 240 -48.39 22.00 -15.66
CA ILE A 240 -49.25 21.33 -16.65
C ILE A 240 -50.59 20.90 -16.02
N PHE A 241 -50.58 20.33 -14.82
CA PHE A 241 -51.81 20.01 -14.09
C PHE A 241 -52.65 21.26 -13.82
N VAL A 242 -52.05 22.35 -13.33
CA VAL A 242 -52.76 23.62 -13.09
C VAL A 242 -53.34 24.18 -14.40
N ALA A 243 -52.59 24.15 -15.49
CA ALA A 243 -53.05 24.62 -16.80
C ALA A 243 -54.23 23.78 -17.32
N THR A 244 -54.16 22.45 -17.20
CA THR A 244 -55.25 21.56 -17.63
C THR A 244 -56.51 21.71 -16.78
N PHE A 245 -56.39 21.82 -15.45
CA PHE A 245 -57.55 22.11 -14.58
C PHE A 245 -58.17 23.49 -14.88
N SER A 246 -57.35 24.50 -15.18
CA SER A 246 -57.83 25.82 -15.61
C SER A 246 -58.59 25.73 -16.94
N PHE A 247 -58.10 24.93 -17.89
CA PHE A 247 -58.76 24.75 -19.17
C PHE A 247 -60.10 23.98 -19.05
N ILE A 248 -60.13 22.94 -18.21
CA ILE A 248 -61.35 22.16 -17.94
C ILE A 248 -62.41 23.02 -17.26
N THR A 249 -62.03 23.84 -16.28
CA THR A 249 -62.98 24.76 -15.62
C THR A 249 -63.51 25.82 -16.58
N ILE A 250 -62.69 26.37 -17.48
CA ILE A 250 -63.14 27.30 -18.53
C ILE A 250 -64.15 26.63 -19.46
N ILE A 251 -63.95 25.36 -19.84
CA ILE A 251 -64.88 24.63 -20.73
C ILE A 251 -66.17 24.25 -20.00
N ALA A 252 -66.08 23.74 -18.77
CA ALA A 252 -67.22 23.29 -17.99
C ALA A 252 -68.09 24.45 -17.48
N CYS A 253 -67.49 25.59 -17.17
CA CYS A 253 -68.20 26.80 -16.75
C CYS A 253 -68.56 27.73 -17.92
N ARG A 254 -68.28 27.35 -19.17
CA ARG A 254 -68.71 28.13 -20.33
C ARG A 254 -70.24 28.09 -20.40
N PRO A 255 -70.95 29.23 -20.28
CA PRO A 255 -72.39 29.23 -20.37
C PRO A 255 -72.80 28.70 -21.74
N ARG A 256 -73.60 27.63 -21.79
CA ARG A 256 -74.28 27.23 -23.03
C ARG A 256 -75.12 28.41 -23.48
N HIS A 257 -74.70 29.08 -24.55
CA HIS A 257 -75.56 30.01 -25.28
C HIS A 257 -76.73 29.19 -25.86
N THR A 258 -77.82 29.13 -25.11
CA THR A 258 -79.11 28.69 -25.61
C THR A 258 -79.58 29.74 -26.62
N SER A 259 -79.56 29.38 -27.91
CA SER A 259 -80.23 30.17 -28.93
C SER A 259 -81.72 30.19 -28.61
N LYS A 260 -82.30 31.37 -28.40
CA LYS A 260 -83.75 31.56 -28.24
C LYS A 260 -84.50 31.01 -29.46
N ARG A 261 -85.29 29.96 -29.27
CA ARG A 261 -86.61 29.79 -29.89
C ARG A 261 -87.54 29.03 -28.92
N GLN A 262 -88.65 29.70 -28.59
CA GLN A 262 -89.91 29.27 -27.95
C GLN A 262 -90.28 27.78 -28.24
N VAL A 263 -90.96 26.95 -27.42
CA VAL A 263 -91.88 27.05 -26.26
C VAL A 263 -92.04 25.63 -25.66
N GLY A 264 -92.33 25.50 -24.34
CA GLY A 264 -93.14 24.38 -23.80
C GLY A 264 -92.45 23.47 -22.75
N PRO A 265 -93.08 23.16 -21.58
CA PRO A 265 -92.38 22.78 -20.36
C PRO A 265 -92.45 21.28 -20.05
N TYR A 266 -91.36 20.68 -19.53
CA TYR A 266 -91.47 19.47 -18.71
C TYR A 266 -90.48 19.50 -17.55
N ASN A 267 -91.04 19.30 -16.35
CA ASN A 267 -90.41 19.30 -15.04
C ASN A 267 -89.36 18.19 -14.88
N CYS A 268 -88.28 18.48 -14.16
CA CYS A 268 -87.49 17.47 -13.45
C CYS A 268 -88.11 17.23 -12.08
N HIS A 269 -88.33 15.97 -11.73
CA HIS A 269 -88.48 15.54 -10.34
C HIS A 269 -87.15 14.94 -9.86
N LEU A 270 -86.93 15.11 -8.54
CA LEU A 270 -85.73 14.87 -7.74
C LEU A 270 -85.03 13.53 -7.99
#